data_AF-A0A7Y4C6Y2-F1
#
_entry.id   AF-A0A7Y4C6Y2-F1
#
_cell.length_a   1.000
_cell.length_b   1.000
_cell.length_c   1.000
_cell.angle_alpha   90.00
_cell.angle_beta   90.00
_cell.angle_gamma   90.00
#
_symmetry.space_group_name_H-M   'P 1'
#
loop_
_entity.id
_entity.type
_entity.pdbx_description
1 polymer ?
#
loop_
_entity_poly.entity_id
_entity_poly.type
_entity_poly.pdbx_seq_one_letter_code
_entity_poly.pdbx_strand_id
1 'polypeptide(L)'
;MSKKPNRQTAMLQIIKQVKNELPLYQPDTFICSAKGGCIGCPKKLLELVDTEVMYWESAIANGHSPNFDDISRFGKLCTNVKRGLARNHLV
;
A
#
# COMPACT_ATOMS: atom_id res chain seq x y z
N MET A 1 -7.42 25.31 13.24
CA MET A 1 -7.72 24.13 12.41
C MET A 1 -6.60 23.95 11.40
N SER A 2 -5.98 22.78 11.29
CA SER A 2 -4.99 22.53 10.23
C SER A 2 -5.68 22.51 8.87
N LYS A 3 -5.12 23.25 7.91
CA LYS A 3 -5.60 23.28 6.52
C LYS A 3 -5.54 21.86 5.95
N LYS A 4 -6.58 21.43 5.23
CA LYS A 4 -6.58 20.14 4.56
C LYS A 4 -5.41 20.06 3.56
N PRO A 5 -4.72 18.92 3.45
CA PRO A 5 -3.63 18.75 2.49
C PRO A 5 -4.13 18.87 1.05
N ASN A 6 -3.26 19.28 0.14
CA ASN A 6 -3.53 19.17 -1.29
C ASN A 6 -3.47 17.70 -1.74
N ARG A 7 -3.88 17.40 -2.98
CA ARG A 7 -3.97 16.02 -3.50
C ARG A 7 -2.63 15.27 -3.50
N GLN A 8 -1.55 15.94 -3.88
CA GLN A 8 -0.21 15.33 -3.86
C GLN A 8 0.23 15.03 -2.42
N THR A 9 0.07 16.00 -1.52
CA THR A 9 0.38 15.81 -0.10
C THR A 9 -0.46 14.70 0.53
N ALA A 10 -1.74 14.62 0.18
CA ALA A 10 -2.63 13.56 0.67
C ALA A 10 -2.18 12.17 0.20
N MET A 11 -1.86 12.01 -1.09
CA MET A 11 -1.34 10.75 -1.62
C MET A 11 -0.02 10.36 -0.96
N LEU A 12 0.94 11.28 -0.84
CA LEU A 12 2.22 11.04 -0.17
C LEU A 12 2.06 10.70 1.31
N GLN A 13 1.09 11.29 2.00
CA GLN A 13 0.77 10.94 3.40
C GLN A 13 0.23 9.51 3.51
N ILE A 14 -0.63 9.07 2.58
CA ILE A 14 -1.10 7.69 2.54
C ILE A 14 0.06 6.75 2.26
N ILE A 15 0.92 7.04 1.27
CA ILE A 15 2.10 6.22 0.96
C ILE A 15 3.01 6.08 2.18
N LYS A 16 3.28 7.19 2.89
CA LYS A 16 4.08 7.17 4.12
C LYS A 16 3.43 6.30 5.19
N GLN A 17 2.12 6.41 5.38
CA GLN A 17 1.39 5.58 6.35
C GLN A 17 1.48 4.10 5.96
N VAL A 18 1.30 3.76 4.69
CA VAL A 18 1.37 2.40 4.16
C VAL A 18 2.76 1.79 4.38
N LYS A 19 3.83 2.53 4.07
CA LYS A 19 5.22 2.07 4.31
C LYS A 19 5.53 1.84 5.80
N ASN A 20 4.82 2.52 6.70
CA ASN A 20 4.98 2.35 8.14
C ASN A 20 4.14 1.20 8.71
N GLU A 21 2.95 0.97 8.16
CA GLU A 21 1.99 -0.02 8.69
C GLU A 21 2.11 -1.40 8.04
N LEU A 22 2.52 -1.47 6.77
CA LEU A 22 2.60 -2.73 6.04
C LEU A 22 4.05 -3.22 5.95
N PRO A 23 4.28 -4.53 6.07
CA PRO A 23 5.61 -5.13 6.07
C PRO A 23 6.21 -5.26 4.65
N LEU A 24 6.13 -4.21 3.82
CA LEU A 24 6.49 -4.23 2.40
C LEU A 24 7.94 -4.65 2.13
N TYR A 25 8.86 -4.30 3.03
CA TYR A 25 10.30 -4.53 2.87
C TYR A 25 10.88 -5.50 3.89
N GLN A 26 10.03 -6.27 4.61
CA GLN A 26 10.52 -7.24 5.58
C GLN A 26 10.94 -8.54 4.87
N PRO A 27 12.19 -9.02 5.05
CA PRO A 27 12.72 -10.23 4.40
C PRO A 27 11.80 -11.45 4.55
N ASP A 28 11.18 -11.58 5.71
CA ASP A 28 10.32 -12.70 6.07
C ASP A 28 9.04 -12.79 5.23
N THR A 29 8.59 -11.66 4.65
CA THR A 29 7.41 -11.61 3.78
C THR A 29 7.66 -12.10 2.34
N PHE A 30 8.93 -12.28 1.95
CA PHE A 30 9.31 -12.76 0.62
C PHE A 30 9.35 -14.30 0.51
N ILE A 31 9.31 -14.99 1.66
CA ILE A 31 9.42 -16.44 1.74
C ILE A 31 8.02 -17.06 1.61
N CYS A 32 7.77 -17.69 0.46
CA CYS A 32 6.60 -18.55 0.29
C CYS A 32 6.88 -19.87 1.00
N SER A 33 6.26 -20.08 2.16
CA SER A 33 6.26 -21.40 2.78
C SER A 33 5.44 -22.33 1.89
N ALA A 34 6.10 -23.31 1.26
CA ALA A 34 5.55 -24.25 0.27
C ALA A 34 4.37 -25.12 0.77
N LYS A 35 3.82 -24.83 1.95
CA LYS A 35 2.74 -25.55 2.62
C LYS A 35 1.33 -25.12 2.23
N GLY A 36 1.16 -24.17 1.30
CA GLY A 36 -0.12 -23.91 0.64
C GLY A 36 -1.34 -23.84 1.58
N GLY A 37 -1.39 -22.82 2.44
CA GLY A 37 -2.50 -22.61 3.39
C GLY A 37 -2.89 -21.14 3.61
N CYS A 38 -2.39 -20.23 2.77
CA CYS A 38 -2.68 -18.81 2.90
C CYS A 38 -4.08 -18.46 2.37
N ILE A 39 -4.80 -17.62 3.12
CA ILE A 39 -6.08 -17.07 2.68
C ILE A 39 -5.78 -15.85 1.80
N GLY A 40 -5.47 -16.14 0.53
CA GLY A 40 -4.84 -15.18 -0.39
C GLY A 40 -3.36 -15.01 -0.07
N CYS A 41 -2.49 -15.05 -1.09
CA CYS A 41 -1.04 -15.00 -0.90
C CYS A 41 -0.60 -13.61 -0.38
N PRO A 42 -0.06 -13.51 0.86
CA PRO A 42 0.38 -12.24 1.44
C PRO A 42 1.45 -11.53 0.61
N LYS A 43 2.39 -12.30 0.07
CA LYS A 43 3.44 -11.80 -0.82
C LYS A 43 2.85 -11.06 -2.02
N LYS A 44 1.89 -11.67 -2.71
CA LYS A 44 1.24 -11.07 -3.89
C LYS A 44 0.47 -9.80 -3.53
N LEU A 45 -0.14 -9.75 -2.34
CA LEU A 45 -0.81 -8.55 -1.84
C LEU A 45 0.19 -7.42 -1.53
N LEU A 46 1.35 -7.74 -0.94
CA LEU A 46 2.42 -6.77 -0.68
C LEU A 46 3.03 -6.26 -1.99
N GLU A 47 3.32 -7.15 -2.95
CA GLU A 47 3.81 -6.79 -4.29
C GLU A 47 2.86 -5.85 -5.04
N LEU A 48 1.55 -6.08 -4.92
CA LEU A 48 0.52 -5.21 -5.49
C LEU A 48 0.58 -3.80 -4.90
N VAL A 49 0.69 -3.69 -3.57
CA VAL A 49 0.79 -2.39 -2.90
C VAL A 49 2.10 -1.69 -3.25
N ASP A 50 3.22 -2.42 -3.27
CA ASP A 50 4.53 -1.85 -3.59
C ASP A 50 4.56 -1.28 -5.02
N THR A 51 3.96 -1.99 -5.99
CA THR A 51 3.82 -1.49 -7.37
C THR A 51 3.05 -0.17 -7.42
N GLU A 52 1.93 -0.06 -6.70
CA GLU A 52 1.11 1.16 -6.67
C GLU A 52 1.83 2.32 -5.95
N VAL A 53 2.58 2.01 -4.89
CA VAL A 53 3.44 2.98 -4.19
C VAL A 53 4.48 3.54 -5.16
N MET A 54 5.22 2.67 -5.85
CA MET A 54 6.24 3.09 -6.83
C MET A 54 5.63 3.93 -7.96
N TYR A 55 4.46 3.52 -8.46
CA TYR A 55 3.72 4.26 -9.48
C TYR A 55 3.41 5.69 -9.01
N TRP A 56 2.80 5.85 -7.85
CA TRP A 56 2.39 7.19 -7.37
C TRP A 56 3.58 8.06 -6.97
N GLU A 57 4.63 7.50 -6.38
CA GLU A 57 5.86 8.24 -6.09
C GLU A 57 6.50 8.76 -7.38
N SER A 58 6.61 7.91 -8.41
CA SER A 58 7.13 8.30 -9.72
C SER A 58 6.23 9.33 -10.41
N ALA A 59 4.91 9.12 -10.42
CA ALA A 59 3.97 10.04 -11.05
C ALA A 59 4.04 11.44 -10.42
N ILE A 60 4.07 11.52 -9.09
CA ILE A 60 4.18 12.79 -8.37
C ILE A 60 5.54 13.46 -8.59
N ALA A 61 6.63 12.69 -8.60
CA ALA A 61 7.97 13.21 -8.92
C ALA A 61 8.04 13.81 -10.32
N ASN A 62 7.29 13.25 -11.28
CA ASN A 62 7.17 13.75 -12.65
C ASN A 62 6.12 14.88 -12.81
N GLY A 63 5.58 15.41 -11.72
CA GLY A 63 4.62 16.53 -11.75
C GLY A 63 3.17 16.12 -11.99
N HIS A 64 2.85 14.83 -12.09
CA HIS A 64 1.47 14.38 -12.17
C HIS A 64 0.79 14.47 -10.80
N SER A 65 -0.40 15.05 -10.77
CA SER A 65 -1.19 15.21 -9.55
C SER A 65 -2.33 14.19 -9.55
N PRO A 66 -2.46 13.33 -8.52
CA PRO A 66 -3.59 12.40 -8.42
C PRO A 66 -4.91 13.17 -8.32
N ASN A 67 -5.98 12.58 -8.83
CA ASN A 67 -7.33 13.06 -8.59
C ASN A 67 -7.89 12.49 -7.26
N PHE A 68 -9.09 12.92 -6.86
CA PHE A 68 -9.69 12.45 -5.59
C PHE A 68 -10.13 10.98 -5.64
N ASP A 69 -10.51 10.48 -6.81
CA ASP A 69 -10.86 9.09 -7.00
C ASP A 69 -9.62 8.19 -6.90
N ASP A 70 -8.48 8.60 -7.47
CA ASP A 70 -7.19 7.93 -7.34
C ASP A 70 -6.78 7.75 -5.87
N ILE A 71 -6.83 8.84 -5.10
CA ILE A 71 -6.55 8.84 -3.65
C ILE A 71 -7.49 7.86 -2.93
N SER A 72 -8.78 7.89 -3.29
CA SER A 72 -9.79 7.03 -2.67
C SER A 72 -9.60 5.56 -3.02
N ARG A 73 -9.26 5.24 -4.28
CA ARG A 73 -8.98 3.89 -4.76
C ARG A 73 -7.71 3.33 -4.12
N PHE A 74 -6.63 4.11 -4.09
CA PHE A 74 -5.38 3.71 -3.46
C PHE A 74 -5.57 3.44 -1.96
N GLY A 75 -6.24 4.35 -1.23
CA GLY A 75 -6.54 4.12 0.19
C GLY A 75 -7.39 2.87 0.45
N LYS A 76 -8.39 2.60 -0.41
CA LYS A 76 -9.21 1.38 -0.34
C LYS A 76 -8.39 0.13 -0.61
N LEU A 77 -7.51 0.16 -1.62
CA LEU A 77 -6.60 -0.94 -1.94
C LEU A 77 -5.74 -1.29 -0.72
N CYS A 78 -5.06 -0.30 -0.13
CA CYS A 78 -4.22 -0.51 1.05
C CYS A 78 -5.01 -1.07 2.24
N THR A 79 -6.22 -0.58 2.47
CA THR A 79 -7.10 -1.09 3.54
C THR A 79 -7.49 -2.55 3.31
N ASN A 80 -7.82 -2.92 2.07
CA ASN A 80 -8.18 -4.29 1.72
C ASN A 80 -6.99 -5.24 1.83
N VAL A 81 -5.80 -4.80 1.44
CA VAL A 81 -4.55 -5.55 1.59
C VAL A 81 -4.24 -5.75 3.07
N LYS A 82 -4.31 -4.72 3.90
CA LYS A 82 -4.15 -4.84 5.36
C LYS A 82 -5.07 -5.91 5.96
N ARG A 83 -6.35 -5.95 5.55
CA ARG A 83 -7.30 -7.01 5.95
C ARG A 83 -6.92 -8.39 5.44
N GLY A 84 -6.33 -8.49 4.25
CA GLY A 84 -5.78 -9.75 3.72
C GLY A 84 -4.60 -10.26 4.55
N LEU A 85 -3.70 -9.36 4.94
CA LEU A 85 -2.55 -9.66 5.79
C LEU A 85 -2.96 -10.06 7.21
N ALA A 86 -3.93 -9.36 7.81
CA ALA A 86 -4.46 -9.68 9.13
C ALA A 86 -5.07 -11.10 9.19
N ARG A 87 -5.72 -11.53 8.10
CA ARG A 87 -6.23 -12.92 7.96
C ARG A 87 -5.13 -13.98 7.90
N ASN A 88 -3.89 -13.58 7.61
CA ASN A 88 -2.71 -14.43 7.61
C ASN A 88 -1.81 -14.17 8.83
N HIS A 89 -2.28 -13.42 9.84
CA HIS A 89 -1.56 -13.09 11.08
C HIS A 89 -0.23 -12.33 10.88
N LEU A 90 -0.16 -11.49 9.85
CA LEU A 90 1.05 -10.71 9.54
C LEU A 90 0.98 -9.24 10.03
N VAL A 91 -0.22 -8.76 10.39
CA VAL A 91 -0.52 -7.42 10.92
C VAL A 91 -1.77 -7.44 11.79
#